data_AF-A0A2E7CA53-F1
#
_entry.id   AF-A0A2E7CA53-F1
#
_cell.length_a   1.000
_cell.length_b   1.000
_cell.length_c   1.000
_cell.angle_alpha   90.00
_cell.angle_beta   90.00
_cell.angle_gamma   90.00
#
_symmetry.space_group_name_H-M   'P 1'
#
loop_
_entity.id
_entity.type
_entity.pdbx_description
1 polymer ?
#
loop_
_entity_poly.entity_id
_entity_poly.type
_entity_poly.pdbx_seq_one_letter_code
_entity_poly.pdbx_strand_id
1 'polypeptide(L)'
;MVRLYPLLSLLTILFFSVGVGFSQCQDCIPDTNCSSPDGMPSVCPNELDDATEGEYYSSIATFYMPSNIEVDGIEASLISVSLASMTGVPFGLEIVPNNATGVYYPSSGENHGCVTICGTPLVAGEYSVALTVDVIASAFGFEVPVTESFSLPFTVLEGETSNASFSASTFSGCSPLEVDLINTISGPGTTYLWDLDGYGLGTDLTSSNPSVLFSEPGEYDISLVTTVTELVLTQLEIVSLSGGWSGDPEELFWGSPDPFFNINGDGIDFTSAAIDENETPTFSGLNIPLTYGSEYSVSFYDEDLISANDYLGNAIFIASAPGEYTINGGGNTAIITVAETISAQFEDTETIVVYDYIDAYLDVDEDGYGNSEFPVNGCDPELEDSVAFNGQDCNDEDATMYPGAVGTFSGIDNDCNTIVEFDEEIPTYGCTDEGACNYDIEANSDDGSCEYESCSGCTDPLAINYNPEALIPDNSCEYLECFGDFNNDGAITVADLLILLASFGCEGDCNTDLTNDDVVSVADLLEILAVYGTQCE
;
A
#
# COMPACT_ATOMS: atom_id res chain seq x y z
N MET A 1 10.97 -3.07 -60.26
CA MET A 1 12.36 -2.59 -60.08
C MET A 1 12.23 -1.28 -59.32
N VAL A 2 12.65 -1.11 -58.07
CA VAL A 2 13.59 -1.81 -57.20
C VAL A 2 12.99 -1.75 -55.80
N ARG A 3 12.90 -2.89 -55.10
CA ARG A 3 12.60 -2.96 -53.67
C ARG A 3 13.87 -2.58 -52.91
N LEU A 4 13.78 -1.58 -52.02
CA LEU A 4 14.76 -1.33 -50.97
C LEU A 4 14.03 -1.47 -49.64
N TYR A 5 14.31 -2.56 -48.94
CA TYR A 5 14.02 -2.72 -47.52
C TYR A 5 14.92 -1.76 -46.73
N PRO A 6 14.42 -1.22 -45.61
CA PRO A 6 15.25 -1.20 -44.42
C PRO A 6 14.54 -1.78 -43.19
N LEU A 7 15.33 -2.56 -42.46
CA LEU A 7 15.42 -2.61 -41.00
C LEU A 7 14.15 -3.00 -40.24
N LEU A 8 14.08 -4.32 -40.02
CA LEU A 8 13.47 -4.97 -38.87
C LEU A 8 13.97 -4.29 -37.58
N SER A 9 13.18 -3.36 -37.04
CA SER A 9 13.33 -2.88 -35.67
C SER A 9 12.87 -4.00 -34.77
N LEU A 10 13.83 -4.65 -34.12
CA LEU A 10 13.59 -5.58 -33.03
C LEU A 10 13.08 -4.75 -31.84
N LEU A 11 11.77 -4.47 -31.81
CA LEU A 11 11.12 -3.93 -30.63
C LEU A 11 11.06 -5.08 -29.63
N THR A 12 12.09 -5.18 -28.79
CA THR A 12 12.04 -5.87 -27.51
C THR A 12 10.88 -5.25 -26.74
N ILE A 13 9.71 -5.88 -26.82
CA ILE A 13 8.64 -5.72 -25.85
C ILE A 13 9.25 -6.24 -24.55
N LEU A 14 9.79 -5.32 -23.76
CA LEU A 14 9.96 -5.53 -22.32
C LEU A 14 8.56 -5.78 -21.79
N PHE A 15 8.18 -7.05 -21.71
CA PHE A 15 7.23 -7.49 -20.72
C PHE A 15 7.85 -7.08 -19.39
N PHE A 16 7.45 -5.92 -18.87
CA PHE A 16 7.36 -5.77 -17.44
C PHE A 16 6.30 -6.78 -17.03
N SER A 17 6.75 -8.01 -16.73
CA SER A 17 6.06 -8.81 -15.75
C SER A 17 6.05 -7.93 -14.51
N VAL A 18 4.93 -7.28 -14.24
CA VAL A 18 4.62 -6.88 -12.88
C VAL A 18 4.56 -8.20 -12.13
N GLY A 19 5.72 -8.64 -11.62
CA GLY A 19 5.72 -9.56 -10.53
C GLY A 19 5.01 -8.81 -9.44
N VAL A 20 3.71 -9.07 -9.29
CA VAL A 20 3.05 -8.93 -8.00
C VAL A 20 3.99 -9.63 -7.04
N GLY A 21 4.72 -8.84 -6.26
CA GLY A 21 5.49 -9.37 -5.16
C GLY A 21 4.44 -9.89 -4.20
N PHE A 22 4.09 -11.17 -4.33
CA PHE A 22 3.59 -11.93 -3.20
C PHE A 22 4.62 -11.66 -2.10
N SER A 23 4.24 -10.87 -1.09
CA SER A 23 5.11 -10.57 0.03
C SER A 23 5.50 -11.92 0.62
N GLN A 24 6.77 -12.29 0.48
CA GLN A 24 7.25 -13.55 0.99
C GLN A 24 7.09 -13.53 2.49
N CYS A 25 6.30 -14.47 3.00
CA CYS A 25 6.16 -14.73 4.42
C CYS A 25 7.53 -14.68 5.10
N GLN A 26 7.66 -13.81 6.10
CA GLN A 26 8.93 -13.60 6.77
C GLN A 26 9.19 -14.73 7.77
N ASP A 27 10.43 -15.23 7.81
CA ASP A 27 10.87 -16.18 8.84
C ASP A 27 10.62 -15.60 10.25
N CYS A 28 9.99 -16.39 11.12
CA CYS A 28 9.72 -15.99 12.50
C CYS A 28 10.96 -16.13 13.40
N ILE A 29 10.93 -15.40 14.52
CA ILE A 29 11.87 -15.56 15.64
C ILE A 29 11.09 -16.18 16.80
N PRO A 30 11.47 -17.35 17.34
CA PRO A 30 10.75 -17.99 18.43
C PRO A 30 10.70 -17.11 19.70
N ASP A 31 9.52 -16.98 20.31
CA ASP A 31 9.38 -16.32 21.60
C ASP A 31 9.92 -17.21 22.73
N THR A 32 11.09 -16.84 23.25
CA THR A 32 11.75 -17.55 24.36
C THR A 32 10.96 -17.53 25.67
N ASN A 33 9.92 -16.70 25.80
CA ASN A 33 9.03 -16.71 26.96
C ASN A 33 7.91 -17.74 26.85
N CYS A 34 7.67 -18.31 25.67
CA CYS A 34 6.75 -19.42 25.51
C CYS A 34 7.23 -20.59 26.37
N SER A 35 6.37 -21.04 27.27
CA SER A 35 6.67 -22.07 28.25
C SER A 35 5.40 -22.79 28.65
N SER A 36 5.53 -24.05 29.07
CA SER A 36 4.41 -24.83 29.58
C SER A 36 4.45 -24.96 31.11
N PRO A 37 3.35 -24.61 31.82
CA PRO A 37 3.27 -24.78 33.28
C PRO A 37 3.38 -26.23 33.76
N ASP A 38 3.01 -27.20 32.93
CA ASP A 38 3.04 -28.64 33.23
C ASP A 38 4.34 -29.33 32.78
N GLY A 39 5.26 -28.60 32.14
CA GLY A 39 6.52 -29.14 31.64
C GLY A 39 6.38 -30.01 30.39
N MET A 40 5.22 -30.03 29.74
CA MET A 40 4.99 -30.70 28.45
C MET A 40 5.22 -29.74 27.27
N PRO A 41 5.36 -30.25 26.03
CA PRO A 41 5.38 -29.41 24.84
C PRO A 41 4.11 -28.55 24.72
N SER A 42 4.26 -27.29 24.29
CA SER A 42 3.13 -26.35 24.20
C SER A 42 3.30 -25.36 23.05
N VAL A 43 2.22 -24.70 22.63
CA VAL A 43 2.25 -23.64 21.61
C VAL A 43 1.75 -22.31 22.19
N CYS A 44 2.38 -21.21 21.79
CA CYS A 44 2.06 -19.85 22.19
C CYS A 44 1.96 -18.93 20.95
N PRO A 45 0.93 -18.08 20.84
CA PRO A 45 -0.28 -18.09 21.65
C PRO A 45 -1.10 -19.39 21.43
N ASN A 46 -2.11 -19.63 22.27
CA ASN A 46 -3.02 -20.76 22.14
C ASN A 46 -4.21 -20.49 21.20
N GLU A 47 -4.27 -19.28 20.63
CA GLU A 47 -5.25 -18.75 19.68
C GLU A 47 -4.54 -17.64 18.91
N LEU A 48 -4.72 -17.53 17.59
CA LEU A 48 -4.12 -16.45 16.82
C LEU A 48 -5.06 -15.23 16.82
N ASP A 49 -4.48 -14.05 16.62
CA ASP A 49 -5.28 -12.83 16.44
C ASP A 49 -6.18 -12.95 15.20
N ASP A 50 -7.34 -12.29 15.26
CA ASP A 50 -8.28 -12.25 14.13
C ASP A 50 -7.63 -11.62 12.88
N ALA A 51 -7.99 -12.16 11.73
CA ALA A 51 -7.65 -11.62 10.42
C ALA A 51 -8.85 -10.86 9.83
N THR A 52 -8.64 -10.18 8.71
CA THR A 52 -9.72 -9.55 7.93
C THR A 52 -9.60 -9.99 6.48
N GLU A 53 -10.72 -10.41 5.90
CA GLU A 53 -10.80 -10.80 4.50
C GLU A 53 -10.27 -9.69 3.57
N GLY A 54 -9.45 -10.07 2.59
CA GLY A 54 -8.86 -9.14 1.63
C GLY A 54 -7.69 -8.30 2.16
N GLU A 55 -7.41 -8.34 3.47
CA GLU A 55 -6.31 -7.61 4.11
C GLU A 55 -5.11 -8.51 4.42
N TYR A 56 -3.89 -7.97 4.33
CA TYR A 56 -2.69 -8.75 4.65
C TYR A 56 -2.65 -9.10 6.15
N TYR A 57 -2.59 -10.39 6.42
CA TYR A 57 -2.48 -11.00 7.74
C TYR A 57 -1.08 -11.57 7.96
N SER A 58 -0.58 -11.47 9.19
CA SER A 58 0.66 -12.12 9.61
C SER A 58 0.64 -12.34 11.11
N SER A 59 0.80 -13.59 11.53
CA SER A 59 0.88 -13.99 12.93
C SER A 59 1.96 -15.05 13.13
N ILE A 60 2.52 -15.11 14.33
CA ILE A 60 3.60 -16.05 14.68
C ILE A 60 3.11 -16.97 15.80
N ALA A 61 3.22 -18.27 15.58
CA ALA A 61 3.06 -19.27 16.63
C ALA A 61 4.42 -19.85 17.01
N THR A 62 4.78 -19.76 18.28
CA THR A 62 5.98 -20.37 18.86
C THR A 62 5.61 -21.66 19.55
N PHE A 63 6.33 -22.74 19.27
CA PHE A 63 6.20 -24.00 20.00
C PHE A 63 7.39 -24.18 20.93
N TYR A 64 7.08 -24.45 22.19
CA TYR A 64 8.01 -24.78 23.26
C TYR A 64 8.17 -26.30 23.36
N MET A 65 9.42 -26.75 23.30
CA MET A 65 9.81 -28.15 23.34
C MET A 65 10.87 -28.33 24.44
N PRO A 66 10.47 -28.69 25.66
CA PRO A 66 11.43 -28.89 26.75
C PRO A 66 12.36 -30.07 26.45
N SER A 67 13.65 -29.93 26.76
CA SER A 67 14.64 -30.98 26.52
C SER A 67 14.38 -32.28 27.31
N ASN A 68 13.64 -32.18 28.42
CA ASN A 68 13.19 -33.32 29.21
C ASN A 68 11.74 -33.12 29.65
N ILE A 69 10.96 -34.20 29.60
CA ILE A 69 9.56 -34.26 30.03
C ILE A 69 9.39 -35.36 31.07
N GLU A 70 8.37 -35.26 31.92
CA GLU A 70 7.99 -36.29 32.88
C GLU A 70 6.58 -36.78 32.55
N VAL A 71 6.44 -38.08 32.27
CA VAL A 71 5.16 -38.73 32.01
C VAL A 71 4.99 -39.87 32.99
N ASP A 72 3.95 -39.83 33.83
CA ASP A 72 3.66 -40.85 34.86
C ASP A 72 4.85 -41.20 35.78
N GLY A 73 5.69 -40.20 36.10
CA GLY A 73 6.87 -40.37 36.96
C GLY A 73 8.11 -40.91 36.25
N ILE A 74 8.10 -41.00 34.92
CA ILE A 74 9.25 -41.38 34.10
C ILE A 74 9.80 -40.14 33.39
N GLU A 75 11.07 -39.83 33.63
CA GLU A 75 11.78 -38.79 32.87
C GLU A 75 12.19 -39.32 31.49
N ALA A 76 11.84 -38.56 30.45
CA ALA A 76 12.24 -38.81 29.08
C ALA A 76 12.92 -37.57 28.48
N SER A 77 13.97 -37.76 27.69
CA SER A 77 14.64 -36.68 26.95
C SER A 77 14.10 -36.59 25.53
N LEU A 78 13.73 -35.39 25.07
CA LEU A 78 13.30 -35.17 23.68
C LEU A 78 14.54 -35.06 22.78
N ILE A 79 14.77 -36.07 21.94
CA ILE A 79 15.91 -36.13 21.02
C ILE A 79 15.66 -35.20 19.84
N SER A 80 14.54 -35.39 19.16
CA SER A 80 14.11 -34.57 18.02
C SER A 80 12.61 -34.38 17.98
N VAL A 81 12.19 -33.25 17.44
CA VAL A 81 10.79 -32.92 17.12
C VAL A 81 10.74 -32.45 15.68
N SER A 82 9.91 -33.05 14.85
CA SER A 82 9.72 -32.68 13.44
C SER A 82 8.29 -32.26 13.17
N LEU A 83 8.09 -31.14 12.48
CA LEU A 83 6.79 -30.74 11.93
C LEU A 83 6.38 -31.77 10.87
N ALA A 84 5.35 -32.55 11.19
CA ALA A 84 4.83 -33.63 10.36
C ALA A 84 3.81 -33.12 9.34
N SER A 85 2.84 -32.30 9.79
CA SER A 85 1.83 -31.69 8.92
C SER A 85 1.34 -30.34 9.45
N MET A 86 0.87 -29.49 8.54
CA MET A 86 0.33 -28.16 8.83
C MET A 86 -0.94 -27.99 7.99
N THR A 87 -2.11 -28.05 8.62
CA THR A 87 -3.43 -28.02 7.93
C THR A 87 -4.37 -27.00 8.56
N GLY A 88 -5.55 -26.77 7.96
CA GLY A 88 -6.57 -25.86 8.52
C GLY A 88 -6.32 -24.36 8.30
N VAL A 89 -5.50 -24.03 7.29
CA VAL A 89 -5.18 -22.67 6.87
C VAL A 89 -6.19 -22.20 5.83
N PRO A 90 -6.86 -21.04 5.98
CA PRO A 90 -7.77 -20.53 4.96
C PRO A 90 -7.01 -20.16 3.68
N PHE A 91 -7.75 -20.18 2.56
CA PHE A 91 -7.22 -19.76 1.27
C PHE A 91 -6.62 -18.34 1.32
N GLY A 92 -5.47 -18.21 0.67
CA GLY A 92 -4.70 -16.96 0.62
C GLY A 92 -3.74 -16.76 1.80
N LEU A 93 -3.78 -17.63 2.82
CA LEU A 93 -2.73 -17.74 3.83
C LEU A 93 -1.82 -18.95 3.58
N GLU A 94 -0.57 -18.85 3.99
CA GLU A 94 0.42 -19.93 4.01
C GLU A 94 1.08 -20.04 5.39
N ILE A 95 1.75 -21.17 5.66
CA ILE A 95 2.54 -21.39 6.87
C ILE A 95 4.01 -21.59 6.52
N VAL A 96 4.88 -20.82 7.16
CA VAL A 96 6.33 -20.88 6.96
C VAL A 96 7.04 -21.13 8.30
N PRO A 97 7.72 -22.28 8.48
CA PRO A 97 8.51 -22.54 9.68
C PRO A 97 9.83 -21.75 9.68
N ASN A 98 10.35 -21.39 10.87
CA ASN A 98 11.67 -20.75 10.98
C ASN A 98 12.85 -21.67 10.64
N ASN A 99 12.58 -22.97 10.48
CA ASN A 99 13.55 -23.93 9.99
C ASN A 99 12.98 -24.63 8.75
N ALA A 100 13.68 -24.49 7.62
CA ALA A 100 13.31 -25.12 6.35
C ALA A 100 13.24 -26.65 6.38
N THR A 101 13.92 -27.32 7.32
CA THR A 101 13.79 -28.77 7.50
C THR A 101 12.63 -29.15 8.42
N GLY A 102 12.08 -28.19 9.17
CA GLY A 102 11.02 -28.44 10.15
C GLY A 102 11.43 -29.34 11.33
N VAL A 103 12.73 -29.60 11.53
CA VAL A 103 13.26 -30.50 12.58
C VAL A 103 14.03 -29.71 13.62
N TYR A 104 13.75 -29.97 14.89
CA TYR A 104 14.35 -29.33 16.05
C TYR A 104 14.95 -30.38 16.97
N TYR A 105 16.04 -30.03 17.66
CA TYR A 105 16.77 -30.92 18.57
C TYR A 105 16.81 -30.36 19.99
N PRO A 106 15.74 -30.54 20.80
CA PRO A 106 15.67 -30.01 22.17
C PRO A 106 16.82 -30.49 23.06
N SER A 107 17.21 -31.76 22.94
CA SER A 107 18.39 -32.33 23.61
C SER A 107 19.70 -31.58 23.33
N SER A 108 19.79 -30.86 22.21
CA SER A 108 20.94 -30.05 21.80
C SER A 108 20.78 -28.55 22.09
N GLY A 109 19.70 -28.16 22.78
CA GLY A 109 19.43 -26.79 23.21
C GLY A 109 18.43 -26.02 22.35
N GLU A 110 17.85 -26.64 21.32
CA GLU A 110 16.79 -26.04 20.48
C GLU A 110 15.41 -26.25 21.13
N ASN A 111 15.18 -25.59 22.27
CA ASN A 111 13.94 -25.79 23.04
C ASN A 111 12.74 -24.98 22.52
N HIS A 112 12.91 -24.24 21.43
CA HIS A 112 11.90 -23.38 20.83
C HIS A 112 12.01 -23.40 19.32
N GLY A 113 10.87 -23.51 18.64
CA GLY A 113 10.73 -23.25 17.21
C GLY A 113 9.50 -22.38 16.97
N CYS A 114 9.30 -21.94 15.73
CA CYS A 114 8.10 -21.17 15.41
C CYS A 114 7.67 -21.37 13.96
N VAL A 115 6.42 -21.00 13.68
CA VAL A 115 5.87 -20.87 12.35
C VAL A 115 5.24 -19.48 12.19
N THR A 116 5.36 -18.91 10.99
CA THR A 116 4.63 -17.72 10.57
C THR A 116 3.42 -18.15 9.75
N ILE A 117 2.22 -17.66 10.10
CA ILE A 117 1.00 -17.78 9.30
C ILE A 117 0.78 -16.41 8.65
N CYS A 118 0.83 -16.32 7.32
CA CYS A 118 0.74 -15.03 6.64
C CYS A 118 0.19 -15.12 5.22
N GLY A 119 -0.22 -13.98 4.69
CA GLY A 119 -0.84 -13.84 3.37
C GLY A 119 -2.07 -12.95 3.45
N THR A 120 -3.01 -13.11 2.52
CA THR A 120 -4.27 -12.35 2.50
C THR A 120 -5.42 -13.35 2.50
N PRO A 121 -6.18 -13.50 3.59
CA PRO A 121 -7.25 -14.50 3.66
C PRO A 121 -8.40 -14.08 2.74
N LEU A 122 -8.97 -15.05 2.04
CA LEU A 122 -9.99 -14.81 0.99
C LEU A 122 -11.42 -15.13 1.44
N VAL A 123 -11.63 -15.61 2.66
CA VAL A 123 -12.95 -15.98 3.17
C VAL A 123 -13.05 -15.62 4.64
N ALA A 124 -14.10 -14.87 4.99
CA ALA A 124 -14.49 -14.69 6.38
C ALA A 124 -15.03 -16.01 6.98
N GLY A 125 -14.60 -16.34 8.20
CA GLY A 125 -14.98 -17.59 8.83
C GLY A 125 -14.15 -17.94 10.05
N GLU A 126 -14.52 -19.04 10.69
CA GLU A 126 -13.82 -19.60 11.84
C GLU A 126 -12.86 -20.68 11.35
N TYR A 127 -11.57 -20.52 11.61
CA TYR A 127 -10.53 -21.43 11.18
C TYR A 127 -9.76 -21.97 12.37
N SER A 128 -9.08 -23.10 12.16
CA SER A 128 -8.21 -23.68 13.17
C SER A 128 -7.03 -24.36 12.50
N VAL A 129 -5.86 -23.75 12.63
CA VAL A 129 -4.61 -24.30 12.12
C VAL A 129 -4.18 -25.47 13.00
N ALA A 130 -3.99 -26.64 12.40
CA ALA A 130 -3.48 -27.82 13.08
C ALA A 130 -2.00 -28.02 12.74
N LEU A 131 -1.14 -28.01 13.77
CA LEU A 131 0.29 -28.30 13.68
C LEU A 131 0.54 -29.67 14.28
N THR A 132 0.87 -30.66 13.45
CA THR A 132 1.20 -32.01 13.90
C THR A 132 2.72 -32.16 13.95
N VAL A 133 3.23 -32.74 15.03
CA VAL A 133 4.66 -32.99 15.24
C VAL A 133 4.93 -34.46 15.54
N ASP A 134 6.01 -34.98 14.99
CA ASP A 134 6.57 -36.27 15.39
C ASP A 134 7.76 -36.04 16.33
N VAL A 135 7.77 -36.78 17.43
CA VAL A 135 8.69 -36.62 18.54
C VAL A 135 9.44 -37.93 18.72
N ILE A 136 10.77 -37.88 18.73
CA ILE A 136 11.61 -38.99 19.19
C ILE A 136 12.03 -38.68 20.62
N ALA A 137 11.47 -39.40 21.58
CA ALA A 137 11.82 -39.29 22.99
C ALA A 137 12.68 -40.49 23.43
N SER A 138 13.57 -40.30 24.41
CA SER A 138 14.32 -41.39 25.02
C SER A 138 14.15 -41.48 26.52
N ALA A 139 13.79 -42.67 26.99
CA ALA A 139 13.75 -43.03 28.40
C ALA A 139 14.49 -44.36 28.61
N PHE A 140 15.29 -44.46 29.67
CA PHE A 140 16.08 -45.66 29.99
C PHE A 140 16.99 -46.19 28.86
N GLY A 141 17.36 -45.33 27.90
CA GLY A 141 18.20 -45.68 26.76
C GLY A 141 17.45 -46.34 25.60
N PHE A 142 16.12 -46.34 25.62
CA PHE A 142 15.26 -46.69 24.49
C PHE A 142 14.72 -45.43 23.84
N GLU A 143 14.54 -45.45 22.52
CA GLU A 143 13.93 -44.36 21.76
C GLU A 143 12.49 -44.75 21.40
N VAL A 144 11.56 -43.83 21.57
CA VAL A 144 10.12 -44.03 21.34
C VAL A 144 9.62 -42.88 20.46
N PRO A 145 9.05 -43.17 19.28
CA PRO A 145 8.36 -42.18 18.48
C PRO A 145 6.96 -41.89 19.05
N VAL A 146 6.55 -40.63 19.06
CA VAL A 146 5.23 -40.15 19.51
C VAL A 146 4.78 -39.04 18.56
N THR A 147 3.52 -39.07 18.14
CA THR A 147 2.93 -38.01 17.33
C THR A 147 1.95 -37.20 18.18
N GLU A 148 2.06 -35.87 18.12
CA GLU A 148 1.22 -34.94 18.87
C GLU A 148 0.66 -33.86 17.92
N SER A 149 -0.51 -33.30 18.22
CA SER A 149 -1.12 -32.25 17.39
C SER A 149 -1.60 -31.08 18.23
N PHE A 150 -1.31 -29.86 17.76
CA PHE A 150 -1.70 -28.60 18.37
C PHE A 150 -2.68 -27.85 17.48
N SER A 151 -3.68 -27.22 18.10
CA SER A 151 -4.75 -26.50 17.40
C SER A 151 -4.66 -25.00 17.73
N LEU A 152 -4.63 -24.17 16.69
CA LEU A 152 -4.54 -22.71 16.77
C LEU A 152 -5.79 -22.11 16.09
N PRO A 153 -6.88 -21.89 16.84
CA PRO A 153 -8.07 -21.25 16.30
C PRO A 153 -7.82 -19.77 15.99
N PHE A 154 -8.54 -19.24 15.00
CA PHE A 154 -8.64 -17.80 14.73
C PHE A 154 -9.83 -17.49 13.82
N THR A 155 -10.29 -16.24 13.84
CA THR A 155 -11.39 -15.76 12.99
C THR A 155 -10.86 -14.93 11.84
N VAL A 156 -11.38 -15.12 10.64
CA VAL A 156 -11.27 -14.12 9.56
C VAL A 156 -12.59 -13.34 9.55
N LEU A 157 -12.51 -12.03 9.80
CA LEU A 157 -13.65 -11.12 9.78
C LEU A 157 -13.98 -10.69 8.33
N GLU A 158 -15.23 -10.36 8.05
CA GLU A 158 -15.66 -9.79 6.77
C GLU A 158 -14.91 -8.47 6.47
N GLY A 159 -14.44 -8.30 5.22
CA GLY A 159 -13.72 -7.11 4.77
C GLY A 159 -14.62 -5.93 4.38
N GLU A 160 -14.08 -4.71 4.37
CA GLU A 160 -14.83 -3.48 4.01
C GLU A 160 -15.13 -3.36 2.50
N THR A 161 -14.48 -4.17 1.66
CA THR A 161 -14.77 -4.32 0.23
C THR A 161 -15.11 -5.79 -0.04
N SER A 162 -16.40 -6.15 -0.06
CA SER A 162 -16.87 -7.54 -0.15
C SER A 162 -16.76 -8.17 -1.55
N ASN A 163 -15.82 -7.72 -2.38
CA ASN A 163 -15.61 -8.30 -3.71
C ASN A 163 -14.13 -8.64 -3.90
N ALA A 164 -13.73 -9.76 -3.30
CA ALA A 164 -12.39 -10.30 -3.40
C ALA A 164 -12.29 -11.37 -4.50
N SER A 165 -13.42 -11.93 -4.94
CA SER A 165 -13.49 -13.09 -5.84
C SER A 165 -13.33 -12.75 -7.33
N PHE A 166 -13.60 -11.50 -7.75
CA PHE A 166 -13.38 -11.10 -9.13
C PHE A 166 -13.15 -9.60 -9.33
N SER A 167 -12.71 -9.26 -10.55
CA SER A 167 -12.60 -7.90 -11.06
C SER A 167 -13.18 -7.82 -12.47
N ALA A 168 -13.35 -6.61 -12.98
CA ALA A 168 -13.85 -6.34 -14.33
C ALA A 168 -12.91 -5.40 -15.09
N SER A 169 -12.88 -5.47 -16.43
CA SER A 169 -12.11 -4.53 -17.27
C SER A 169 -12.57 -3.07 -17.10
N THR A 170 -13.85 -2.86 -16.79
CA THR A 170 -14.44 -1.60 -16.36
C THR A 170 -15.72 -1.87 -15.56
N PHE A 171 -16.07 -0.98 -14.65
CA PHE A 171 -17.34 -1.01 -13.90
C PHE A 171 -18.40 -0.07 -14.48
N SER A 172 -18.04 0.75 -15.46
CA SER A 172 -19.01 1.60 -16.14
C SER A 172 -18.60 1.97 -17.56
N GLY A 173 -19.56 2.37 -18.39
CA GLY A 173 -19.31 2.78 -19.76
C GLY A 173 -20.57 2.95 -20.59
N CYS A 174 -20.39 3.21 -21.89
CA CYS A 174 -21.47 3.46 -22.83
C CYS A 174 -22.02 2.18 -23.45
N SER A 175 -23.32 2.12 -23.70
CA SER A 175 -23.91 1.04 -24.48
C SER A 175 -23.52 1.13 -25.98
N PRO A 176 -23.15 0.02 -26.65
CA PRO A 176 -22.93 -1.32 -26.09
C PRO A 176 -21.57 -1.41 -25.39
N LEU A 177 -21.55 -1.96 -24.17
CA LEU A 177 -20.35 -2.09 -23.35
C LEU A 177 -19.90 -3.55 -23.30
N GLU A 178 -18.68 -3.84 -23.76
CA GLU A 178 -18.04 -5.15 -23.57
C GLU A 178 -17.17 -5.12 -22.31
N VAL A 179 -17.43 -6.03 -21.38
CA VAL A 179 -16.71 -6.13 -20.10
C VAL A 179 -16.09 -7.52 -19.99
N ASP A 180 -14.78 -7.57 -19.74
CA ASP A 180 -14.08 -8.80 -19.41
C ASP A 180 -14.14 -8.99 -17.89
N LEU A 181 -14.73 -10.09 -17.46
CA LEU A 181 -14.77 -10.49 -16.06
C LEU A 181 -13.57 -11.38 -15.76
N ILE A 182 -12.80 -11.00 -14.74
CA ILE A 182 -11.54 -11.64 -14.36
C ILE A 182 -11.70 -12.19 -12.94
N ASN A 183 -11.80 -13.50 -12.84
CA ASN A 183 -11.81 -14.18 -11.55
C ASN A 183 -10.41 -14.16 -10.91
N THR A 184 -10.35 -13.91 -9.60
CA THR A 184 -9.11 -13.84 -8.82
C THR A 184 -8.79 -15.17 -8.14
N ILE A 185 -9.78 -16.03 -7.90
CA ILE A 185 -9.65 -17.30 -7.17
C ILE A 185 -9.46 -18.44 -8.16
N SER A 186 -8.23 -18.91 -8.38
CA SER A 186 -7.97 -19.99 -9.34
C SER A 186 -7.10 -21.10 -8.77
N GLY A 187 -7.31 -22.32 -9.25
CA GLY A 187 -6.54 -23.48 -8.83
C GLY A 187 -7.09 -24.80 -9.38
N PRO A 188 -6.45 -25.94 -9.07
CA PRO A 188 -7.07 -27.23 -9.28
C PRO A 188 -8.31 -27.39 -8.37
N GLY A 189 -9.36 -28.07 -8.85
CA GLY A 189 -10.60 -28.24 -8.08
C GLY A 189 -11.50 -27.00 -8.00
N THR A 190 -11.18 -25.90 -8.71
CA THR A 190 -12.01 -24.69 -8.69
C THR A 190 -13.03 -24.69 -9.83
N THR A 191 -14.27 -24.38 -9.53
CA THR A 191 -15.37 -24.20 -10.50
C THR A 191 -16.05 -22.86 -10.31
N TYR A 192 -16.60 -22.30 -11.38
CA TYR A 192 -17.15 -20.95 -11.41
C TYR A 192 -18.61 -20.99 -11.89
N LEU A 193 -19.44 -20.15 -11.31
CA LEU A 193 -20.80 -19.90 -11.73
C LEU A 193 -21.05 -18.39 -11.64
N TRP A 194 -21.01 -17.73 -12.79
CA TRP A 194 -21.37 -16.32 -12.93
C TRP A 194 -22.88 -16.20 -13.11
N ASP A 195 -23.55 -15.59 -12.15
CA ASP A 195 -24.95 -15.20 -12.24
C ASP A 195 -25.04 -13.75 -12.76
N LEU A 196 -25.71 -13.57 -13.90
CA LEU A 196 -25.92 -12.29 -14.57
C LEU A 196 -27.41 -11.87 -14.54
N ASP A 197 -28.24 -12.59 -13.77
CA ASP A 197 -29.67 -12.76 -14.04
C ASP A 197 -30.59 -11.84 -13.23
N GLY A 198 -30.18 -10.59 -13.04
CA GLY A 198 -31.06 -9.51 -12.58
C GLY A 198 -31.96 -8.90 -13.67
N TYR A 199 -31.51 -8.89 -14.94
CA TYR A 199 -32.09 -7.96 -15.96
C TYR A 199 -32.16 -8.48 -17.40
N GLY A 200 -32.00 -9.79 -17.64
CA GLY A 200 -32.38 -10.43 -18.91
C GLY A 200 -31.27 -10.79 -19.90
N LEU A 201 -30.03 -11.00 -19.44
CA LEU A 201 -28.94 -11.58 -20.24
C LEU A 201 -28.98 -13.12 -20.28
N GLY A 202 -29.62 -13.79 -19.31
CA GLY A 202 -30.23 -15.11 -19.46
C GLY A 202 -29.29 -16.31 -19.56
N THR A 203 -28.03 -16.21 -19.14
CA THR A 203 -27.13 -17.37 -19.09
C THR A 203 -26.13 -17.27 -17.94
N ASP A 204 -26.20 -18.24 -17.03
CA ASP A 204 -25.09 -18.53 -16.14
C ASP A 204 -23.86 -18.90 -16.97
N LEU A 205 -22.69 -18.34 -16.62
CA LEU A 205 -21.43 -18.67 -17.28
C LEU A 205 -20.55 -19.49 -16.34
N THR A 206 -19.84 -20.48 -16.87
CA THR A 206 -18.93 -21.34 -16.07
C THR A 206 -17.47 -21.23 -16.47
N SER A 207 -17.16 -20.36 -17.43
CA SER A 207 -15.77 -20.06 -17.80
C SER A 207 -15.08 -19.27 -16.71
N SER A 208 -13.78 -19.50 -16.51
CA SER A 208 -12.98 -18.77 -15.51
C SER A 208 -13.00 -17.25 -15.71
N ASN A 209 -12.84 -16.77 -16.96
CA ASN A 209 -12.81 -15.35 -17.28
C ASN A 209 -13.69 -15.07 -18.51
N PRO A 210 -15.02 -14.92 -18.35
CA PRO A 210 -15.93 -14.62 -19.45
C PRO A 210 -15.85 -13.16 -19.90
N SER A 211 -16.18 -12.91 -21.17
CA SER A 211 -16.48 -11.56 -21.68
C SER A 211 -17.99 -11.42 -21.87
N VAL A 212 -18.57 -10.34 -21.38
CA VAL A 212 -20.02 -10.07 -21.41
C VAL A 212 -20.29 -8.77 -22.17
N LEU A 213 -21.27 -8.81 -23.07
CA LEU A 213 -21.70 -7.64 -23.85
C LEU A 213 -23.02 -7.10 -23.30
N PHE A 214 -22.99 -5.91 -22.70
CA PHE A 214 -24.16 -5.16 -22.26
C PHE A 214 -24.65 -4.27 -23.40
N SER A 215 -25.72 -4.69 -24.08
CA SER A 215 -26.23 -4.01 -25.28
C SER A 215 -27.24 -2.89 -24.99
N GLU A 216 -27.71 -2.78 -23.76
CA GLU A 216 -28.70 -1.79 -23.35
C GLU A 216 -28.18 -1.00 -22.15
N PRO A 217 -28.55 0.27 -22.00
CA PRO A 217 -28.27 1.04 -20.79
C PRO A 217 -29.01 0.48 -19.57
N GLY A 218 -28.36 0.53 -18.41
CA GLY A 218 -28.91 0.04 -17.15
C GLY A 218 -27.84 -0.23 -16.11
N GLU A 219 -28.28 -0.58 -14.90
CA GLU A 219 -27.42 -1.12 -13.85
C GLU A 219 -27.56 -2.64 -13.85
N TYR A 220 -26.44 -3.34 -13.84
CA TYR A 220 -26.38 -4.79 -13.92
C TYR A 220 -25.60 -5.34 -12.73
N ASP A 221 -26.29 -6.03 -11.82
CA ASP A 221 -25.65 -6.76 -10.74
C ASP A 221 -25.14 -8.10 -11.28
N ILE A 222 -23.85 -8.36 -11.06
CA ILE A 222 -23.14 -9.56 -11.46
C ILE A 222 -22.69 -10.26 -10.19
N SER A 223 -23.01 -11.55 -10.06
CA SER A 223 -22.50 -12.36 -8.97
C SER A 223 -21.60 -13.47 -9.48
N LEU A 224 -20.51 -13.75 -8.77
CA LEU A 224 -19.67 -14.91 -9.01
C LEU A 224 -19.75 -15.84 -7.81
N VAL A 225 -20.22 -17.06 -8.05
CA VAL A 225 -20.04 -18.18 -7.12
C VAL A 225 -18.83 -19.00 -7.55
N THR A 226 -17.78 -19.00 -6.73
CA THR A 226 -16.61 -19.87 -6.91
C THR A 226 -16.71 -21.04 -5.93
N THR A 227 -16.63 -22.27 -6.42
CA THR A 227 -16.61 -23.47 -5.57
C THR A 227 -15.26 -24.16 -5.69
N VAL A 228 -14.57 -24.33 -4.56
CA VAL A 228 -13.27 -24.99 -4.47
C VAL A 228 -13.43 -26.34 -3.79
N THR A 229 -13.02 -27.37 -4.50
CA THR A 229 -13.04 -28.74 -4.01
C THR A 229 -11.63 -29.26 -3.75
N GLU A 230 -11.53 -30.17 -2.80
CA GLU A 230 -10.32 -30.95 -2.53
C GLU A 230 -10.59 -32.43 -2.76
N LEU A 231 -9.53 -33.19 -3.04
CA LEU A 231 -9.62 -34.65 -3.07
C LEU A 231 -9.51 -35.16 -1.65
N VAL A 232 -10.27 -36.19 -1.29
CA VAL A 232 -10.20 -36.83 0.01
C VAL A 232 -10.13 -38.33 -0.17
N LEU A 233 -9.14 -38.98 0.42
CA LEU A 233 -9.12 -40.43 0.56
C LEU A 233 -10.14 -40.84 1.61
N THR A 234 -11.16 -41.58 1.16
CA THR A 234 -12.31 -42.00 1.99
C THR A 234 -12.27 -43.47 2.39
N GLN A 235 -11.58 -44.29 1.61
CA GLN A 235 -11.46 -45.72 1.86
C GLN A 235 -10.19 -46.31 1.24
N LEU A 236 -9.61 -47.30 1.94
CA LEU A 236 -8.58 -48.17 1.41
C LEU A 236 -9.00 -49.64 1.66
N GLU A 237 -9.07 -50.44 0.60
CA GLU A 237 -9.32 -51.88 0.64
C GLU A 237 -8.05 -52.62 0.25
N ILE A 238 -7.52 -53.44 1.16
CA ILE A 238 -6.40 -54.31 0.84
C ILE A 238 -6.95 -55.56 0.13
N VAL A 239 -6.51 -55.78 -1.11
CA VAL A 239 -6.93 -56.91 -1.94
C VAL A 239 -6.01 -58.11 -1.78
N SER A 240 -4.72 -57.85 -1.59
CA SER A 240 -3.73 -58.88 -1.27
C SER A 240 -2.54 -58.28 -0.53
N LEU A 241 -2.09 -58.93 0.53
CA LEU A 241 -0.85 -58.61 1.22
C LEU A 241 0.31 -59.50 0.75
N SER A 242 1.52 -58.97 0.83
CA SER A 242 2.73 -59.75 0.70
C SER A 242 2.92 -60.58 1.98
N GLY A 243 3.49 -61.78 1.85
CA GLY A 243 3.75 -62.63 3.02
C GLY A 243 4.95 -62.14 3.83
N GLY A 244 5.12 -62.68 5.04
CA GLY A 244 6.21 -62.28 5.94
C GLY A 244 5.77 -61.47 7.16
N TRP A 245 4.48 -61.52 7.47
CA TRP A 245 3.82 -61.17 8.72
C TRP A 245 3.99 -62.35 9.69
N SER A 246 5.06 -62.38 10.48
CA SER A 246 5.25 -63.44 11.46
C SER A 246 5.97 -62.91 12.69
N GLY A 247 5.26 -62.81 13.80
CA GLY A 247 5.84 -62.22 15.01
C GLY A 247 4.95 -62.28 16.23
N ASP A 248 3.64 -62.49 16.05
CA ASP A 248 2.68 -62.53 17.14
C ASP A 248 2.48 -63.96 17.73
N PRO A 249 2.28 -64.13 19.06
CA PRO A 249 1.95 -65.43 19.68
C PRO A 249 0.78 -66.17 19.04
N GLU A 250 -0.17 -65.44 18.46
CA GLU A 250 -1.36 -65.88 17.76
C GLU A 250 -1.02 -66.50 16.38
N GLU A 251 -0.02 -65.93 15.68
CA GLU A 251 0.50 -66.37 14.38
C GLU A 251 1.42 -67.60 14.46
N LEU A 252 1.87 -67.97 15.65
CA LEU A 252 2.69 -69.16 15.89
C LEU A 252 1.95 -70.47 15.56
N PHE A 253 0.62 -70.43 15.47
CA PHE A 253 -0.19 -71.60 15.16
C PHE A 253 -1.01 -71.47 13.88
N TRP A 254 -1.88 -70.46 13.69
CA TRP A 254 -2.74 -70.31 12.50
C TRP A 254 -3.38 -68.89 12.35
N GLY A 255 -2.71 -67.82 12.79
CA GLY A 255 -3.23 -66.45 12.69
C GLY A 255 -3.23 -65.87 11.26
N SER A 256 -4.03 -64.84 11.03
CA SER A 256 -4.00 -63.91 9.89
C SER A 256 -3.32 -62.62 10.36
N PRO A 257 -2.73 -61.81 9.46
CA PRO A 257 -2.04 -60.60 9.88
C PRO A 257 -3.00 -59.59 10.51
N ASP A 258 -2.43 -58.65 11.26
CA ASP A 258 -3.05 -57.47 11.87
C ASP A 258 -2.67 -56.20 11.08
N PRO A 259 -3.12 -56.06 9.83
CA PRO A 259 -2.60 -55.02 8.96
C PRO A 259 -3.00 -53.61 9.38
N PHE A 260 -2.05 -52.71 9.23
CA PHE A 260 -2.26 -51.27 9.17
C PHE A 260 -1.48 -50.67 8.00
N PHE A 261 -1.77 -49.43 7.65
CA PHE A 261 -1.05 -48.73 6.59
C PHE A 261 -0.63 -47.32 7.02
N ASN A 262 0.46 -46.87 6.40
CA ASN A 262 0.94 -45.49 6.51
C ASN A 262 0.86 -44.84 5.14
N ILE A 263 0.19 -43.70 5.02
CA ILE A 263 0.20 -42.88 3.80
C ILE A 263 1.06 -41.65 4.02
N ASN A 264 1.98 -41.42 3.10
CA ASN A 264 3.00 -40.38 3.16
C ASN A 264 3.07 -39.62 1.84
N GLY A 265 3.08 -38.29 1.87
CA GLY A 265 3.24 -37.46 0.68
C GLY A 265 2.67 -36.07 0.88
N ASP A 266 3.30 -35.05 0.29
CA ASP A 266 2.83 -33.67 0.31
C ASP A 266 2.44 -33.13 1.71
N GLY A 267 3.28 -33.39 2.71
CA GLY A 267 3.03 -32.98 4.10
C GLY A 267 2.01 -33.84 4.86
N ILE A 268 1.49 -34.91 4.26
CA ILE A 268 0.70 -35.93 4.95
C ILE A 268 1.64 -37.01 5.49
N ASP A 269 1.49 -37.32 6.77
CA ASP A 269 1.91 -38.58 7.38
C ASP A 269 0.75 -39.10 8.24
N PHE A 270 0.07 -40.14 7.77
CA PHE A 270 -1.07 -40.74 8.45
C PHE A 270 -0.85 -42.23 8.61
N THR A 271 -1.08 -42.72 9.83
CA THR A 271 -1.04 -44.15 10.17
C THR A 271 -2.45 -44.60 10.57
N SER A 272 -2.96 -45.67 9.95
CA SER A 272 -4.24 -46.26 10.34
C SER A 272 -4.12 -47.08 11.63
N ALA A 273 -5.23 -47.29 12.33
CA ALA A 273 -5.29 -48.36 13.33
C ALA A 273 -5.12 -49.73 12.66
N ALA A 274 -4.53 -50.70 13.36
CA ALA A 274 -4.47 -52.09 12.92
C ALA A 274 -5.86 -52.74 12.97
N ILE A 275 -6.07 -53.72 12.08
CA ILE A 275 -7.28 -54.54 12.06
C ILE A 275 -6.89 -55.98 12.36
N ASP A 276 -7.28 -56.42 13.55
CA ASP A 276 -7.07 -57.76 14.11
C ASP A 276 -7.52 -58.88 13.15
N GLU A 277 -6.60 -59.79 12.88
CA GLU A 277 -6.76 -61.09 12.23
C GLU A 277 -7.49 -61.03 10.88
N ASN A 278 -7.03 -60.16 9.98
CA ASN A 278 -7.66 -59.92 8.69
C ASN A 278 -6.66 -59.63 7.55
N GLU A 279 -6.50 -60.56 6.62
CA GLU A 279 -5.57 -60.41 5.47
C GLU A 279 -6.04 -59.41 4.40
N THR A 280 -7.34 -59.16 4.29
CA THR A 280 -7.93 -58.25 3.28
C THR A 280 -8.89 -57.25 3.93
N PRO A 281 -8.38 -56.39 4.82
CA PRO A 281 -9.21 -55.40 5.52
C PRO A 281 -9.72 -54.32 4.57
N THR A 282 -10.81 -53.68 4.99
CA THR A 282 -11.27 -52.41 4.42
C THR A 282 -11.24 -51.33 5.48
N PHE A 283 -10.38 -50.33 5.29
CA PHE A 283 -10.33 -49.12 6.09
C PHE A 283 -11.32 -48.12 5.53
N SER A 284 -12.45 -47.91 6.21
CA SER A 284 -13.53 -47.01 5.78
C SER A 284 -13.65 -45.81 6.70
N GLY A 285 -14.28 -44.73 6.21
CA GLY A 285 -14.46 -43.51 7.00
C GLY A 285 -13.16 -42.71 7.17
N LEU A 286 -12.22 -42.90 6.24
CA LEU A 286 -11.04 -42.07 6.14
C LEU A 286 -11.48 -40.65 5.71
N ASN A 287 -10.73 -39.65 6.16
CA ASN A 287 -10.94 -38.26 5.78
C ASN A 287 -9.57 -37.59 5.59
N ILE A 288 -8.76 -38.16 4.70
CA ILE A 288 -7.38 -37.73 4.49
C ILE A 288 -7.38 -36.80 3.26
N PRO A 289 -7.20 -35.49 3.42
CA PRO A 289 -7.21 -34.54 2.30
C PRO A 289 -6.00 -34.81 1.40
N LEU A 290 -6.19 -34.77 0.09
CA LEU A 290 -5.17 -35.02 -0.93
C LEU A 290 -5.09 -33.81 -1.85
N THR A 291 -3.87 -33.40 -2.17
CA THR A 291 -3.58 -32.35 -3.13
C THR A 291 -3.64 -32.90 -4.55
N TYR A 292 -4.32 -32.16 -5.43
CA TYR A 292 -4.41 -32.48 -6.84
C TYR A 292 -3.03 -32.58 -7.50
N GLY A 293 -2.75 -33.74 -8.10
CA GLY A 293 -1.51 -34.02 -8.83
C GLY A 293 -0.33 -34.45 -7.96
N SER A 294 -0.47 -34.45 -6.64
CA SER A 294 0.56 -34.90 -5.71
C SER A 294 0.70 -36.43 -5.71
N GLU A 295 1.93 -36.88 -5.48
CA GLU A 295 2.29 -38.30 -5.35
C GLU A 295 2.31 -38.71 -3.88
N TYR A 296 1.67 -39.86 -3.59
CA TYR A 296 1.55 -40.42 -2.25
C TYR A 296 2.09 -41.85 -2.22
N SER A 297 2.88 -42.16 -1.20
CA SER A 297 3.37 -43.49 -0.88
C SER A 297 2.53 -44.11 0.22
N VAL A 298 2.00 -45.31 -0.03
CA VAL A 298 1.25 -46.11 0.93
C VAL A 298 2.08 -47.32 1.31
N SER A 299 2.47 -47.39 2.58
CA SER A 299 3.24 -48.48 3.17
C SER A 299 2.32 -49.37 3.98
N PHE A 300 2.50 -50.69 3.88
CA PHE A 300 1.70 -51.69 4.58
C PHE A 300 2.55 -52.38 5.65
N TYR A 301 1.95 -52.62 6.80
CA TYR A 301 2.59 -53.24 7.95
C TYR A 301 1.65 -54.24 8.61
N ASP A 302 2.23 -55.08 9.45
CA ASP A 302 1.58 -56.02 10.35
C ASP A 302 1.94 -55.67 11.79
N GLU A 303 0.94 -55.56 12.68
CA GLU A 303 1.16 -55.20 14.09
C GLU A 303 1.58 -56.42 14.91
N ASP A 304 2.68 -56.28 15.67
CA ASP A 304 3.19 -57.35 16.54
C ASP A 304 3.04 -56.97 18.02
N LEU A 305 2.51 -57.87 18.87
CA LEU A 305 2.42 -57.60 20.31
C LEU A 305 3.76 -57.77 21.05
N ILE A 306 4.67 -58.58 20.52
CA ILE A 306 5.91 -58.98 21.21
C ILE A 306 7.20 -58.76 20.42
N SER A 307 7.10 -58.51 19.12
CA SER A 307 8.20 -58.15 18.23
C SER A 307 7.95 -56.78 17.58
N ALA A 308 8.82 -56.38 16.66
CA ALA A 308 8.65 -55.13 15.94
C ALA A 308 7.80 -55.39 14.70
N ASN A 309 6.80 -54.53 14.47
CA ASN A 309 5.87 -54.61 13.35
C ASN A 309 6.57 -54.93 12.01
N ASP A 310 6.05 -55.94 11.30
CA ASP A 310 6.61 -56.39 10.04
C ASP A 310 6.22 -55.44 8.90
N TYR A 311 7.22 -54.98 8.14
CA TYR A 311 7.00 -54.16 6.95
C TYR A 311 6.69 -55.03 5.73
N LEU A 312 5.46 -54.92 5.22
CA LEU A 312 4.95 -55.74 4.13
C LEU A 312 5.17 -55.12 2.75
N GLY A 313 5.66 -53.89 2.67
CA GLY A 313 6.02 -53.20 1.43
C GLY A 313 5.22 -51.93 1.16
N ASN A 314 5.55 -51.23 0.07
CA ASN A 314 4.90 -49.97 -0.30
C ASN A 314 4.37 -49.96 -1.73
N ALA A 315 3.33 -49.18 -1.95
CA ALA A 315 2.80 -48.81 -3.25
C ALA A 315 2.69 -47.29 -3.37
N ILE A 316 2.58 -46.76 -4.58
CA ILE A 316 2.52 -45.32 -4.85
C ILE A 316 1.29 -45.01 -5.71
N PHE A 317 0.64 -43.88 -5.48
CA PHE A 317 -0.39 -43.34 -6.36
C PHE A 317 -0.31 -41.83 -6.51
N ILE A 318 -0.92 -41.32 -7.59
CA ILE A 318 -1.02 -39.89 -7.86
C ILE A 318 -2.50 -39.49 -7.77
N ALA A 319 -2.82 -38.55 -6.88
CA ALA A 319 -4.18 -38.08 -6.66
C ALA A 319 -4.59 -37.08 -7.75
N SER A 320 -5.03 -37.56 -8.91
CA SER A 320 -5.32 -36.70 -10.07
C SER A 320 -6.80 -36.36 -10.28
N ALA A 321 -7.71 -37.17 -9.74
CA ALA A 321 -9.17 -37.01 -9.86
C ALA A 321 -9.90 -37.82 -8.77
N PRO A 322 -11.19 -37.57 -8.51
CA PRO A 322 -12.00 -38.50 -7.72
C PRO A 322 -12.18 -39.83 -8.46
N GLY A 323 -12.22 -40.94 -7.71
CA GLY A 323 -12.41 -42.28 -8.25
C GLY A 323 -11.71 -43.38 -7.44
N GLU A 324 -11.77 -44.60 -7.96
CA GLU A 324 -11.08 -45.77 -7.39
C GLU A 324 -9.75 -46.02 -8.11
N TYR A 325 -8.69 -46.23 -7.32
CA TYR A 325 -7.33 -46.46 -7.78
C TYR A 325 -6.84 -47.82 -7.30
N THR A 326 -6.46 -48.71 -8.22
CA THR A 326 -5.74 -49.93 -7.84
C THR A 326 -4.24 -49.64 -7.73
N ILE A 327 -3.72 -49.71 -6.51
CA ILE A 327 -2.29 -49.52 -6.22
C ILE A 327 -1.60 -50.88 -6.07
N ASN A 328 -0.40 -50.98 -6.62
CA ASN A 328 0.40 -52.20 -6.59
C ASN A 328 1.83 -51.85 -6.18
N GLY A 329 2.40 -52.58 -5.22
CA GLY A 329 3.77 -52.35 -4.81
C GLY A 329 4.19 -53.20 -3.60
N GLY A 330 5.48 -53.56 -3.54
CA GLY A 330 6.00 -54.43 -2.48
C GLY A 330 5.44 -55.86 -2.47
N GLY A 331 4.66 -56.27 -3.48
CA GLY A 331 3.91 -57.52 -3.48
C GLY A 331 2.46 -57.38 -2.97
N ASN A 332 2.06 -56.19 -2.55
CA ASN A 332 0.72 -55.86 -2.11
C ASN A 332 -0.13 -55.31 -3.26
N THR A 333 -1.44 -55.52 -3.17
CA THR A 333 -2.47 -54.90 -4.03
C THR A 333 -3.53 -54.29 -3.13
N ALA A 334 -3.88 -53.02 -3.35
CA ALA A 334 -4.97 -52.37 -2.65
C ALA A 334 -5.80 -51.48 -3.61
N ILE A 335 -7.04 -51.21 -3.24
CA ILE A 335 -7.95 -50.29 -3.91
C ILE A 335 -8.14 -49.09 -2.99
N ILE A 336 -7.91 -47.89 -3.53
CA ILE A 336 -8.05 -46.61 -2.83
C ILE A 336 -9.23 -45.87 -3.43
N THR A 337 -10.16 -45.41 -2.61
CA THR A 337 -11.32 -44.63 -3.03
C THR A 337 -11.13 -43.17 -2.64
N VAL A 338 -10.97 -42.32 -3.66
CA VAL A 338 -10.84 -40.88 -3.52
C VAL A 338 -12.17 -40.23 -3.90
N ALA A 339 -12.71 -39.42 -3.01
CA ALA A 339 -13.86 -38.57 -3.27
C ALA A 339 -13.42 -37.12 -3.49
N GLU A 340 -14.32 -36.31 -4.01
CA GLU A 340 -14.16 -34.87 -4.08
C GLU A 340 -15.13 -34.23 -3.10
N THR A 341 -14.64 -33.33 -2.26
CA THR A 341 -15.44 -32.63 -1.24
C THR A 341 -15.28 -31.13 -1.41
N ILE A 342 -16.35 -30.38 -1.16
CA ILE A 342 -16.30 -28.93 -1.16
C ILE A 342 -15.47 -28.50 0.06
N SER A 343 -14.34 -27.87 -0.21
CA SER A 343 -13.44 -27.31 0.80
C SER A 343 -13.84 -25.86 1.12
N ALA A 344 -14.21 -25.10 0.09
CA ALA A 344 -14.74 -23.74 0.23
C ALA A 344 -15.71 -23.36 -0.89
N GLN A 345 -16.54 -22.37 -0.61
CA GLN A 345 -17.39 -21.71 -1.60
C GLN A 345 -17.41 -20.21 -1.30
N PHE A 346 -17.31 -19.40 -2.36
CA PHE A 346 -17.22 -17.95 -2.35
C PHE A 346 -18.38 -17.42 -3.18
N GLU A 347 -19.03 -16.34 -2.76
CA GLU A 347 -20.09 -15.68 -3.50
C GLU A 347 -19.97 -14.17 -3.30
N ASP A 348 -19.57 -13.47 -4.37
CA ASP A 348 -19.44 -12.01 -4.37
C ASP A 348 -20.30 -11.39 -5.46
N THR A 349 -20.77 -10.16 -5.24
CA THR A 349 -21.62 -9.40 -6.17
C THR A 349 -21.06 -8.00 -6.43
N GLU A 350 -21.18 -7.52 -7.67
CA GLU A 350 -20.75 -6.18 -8.08
C GLU A 350 -21.69 -5.58 -9.14
N THR A 351 -21.77 -4.25 -9.23
CA THR A 351 -22.66 -3.56 -10.18
C THR A 351 -21.88 -2.95 -11.36
N ILE A 352 -22.31 -3.27 -12.59
CA ILE A 352 -21.87 -2.59 -13.82
C ILE A 352 -22.91 -1.54 -14.23
N VAL A 353 -22.47 -0.30 -14.43
CA VAL A 353 -23.34 0.80 -14.84
C VAL A 353 -23.13 1.13 -16.33
N VAL A 354 -24.17 0.91 -17.13
CA VAL A 354 -24.15 1.16 -18.58
C VAL A 354 -25.01 2.38 -18.90
N TYR A 355 -24.39 3.40 -19.47
CA TYR A 355 -25.02 4.67 -19.80
C TYR A 355 -25.57 4.68 -21.23
N ASP A 356 -26.71 5.35 -21.42
CA ASP A 356 -27.28 5.69 -22.75
C ASP A 356 -26.55 6.90 -23.36
N TYR A 357 -26.20 7.85 -22.50
CA TYR A 357 -25.31 8.96 -22.77
C TYR A 357 -24.57 9.32 -21.49
N ILE A 358 -23.34 9.80 -21.64
CA ILE A 358 -22.62 10.45 -20.54
C ILE A 358 -22.65 11.94 -20.82
N ASP A 359 -23.00 12.74 -19.81
CA ASP A 359 -22.88 14.19 -19.88
C ASP A 359 -21.41 14.55 -19.99
N ALA A 360 -21.01 14.88 -21.23
CA ALA A 360 -19.69 15.39 -21.55
C ALA A 360 -19.86 16.77 -22.20
N TYR A 361 -18.77 17.48 -22.37
CA TYR A 361 -18.73 18.80 -22.98
C TYR A 361 -17.72 18.75 -24.12
N LEU A 362 -18.03 19.39 -25.23
CA LEU A 362 -17.06 19.55 -26.31
C LEU A 362 -15.80 20.21 -25.74
N ASP A 363 -14.63 19.68 -26.09
CA ASP A 363 -13.31 20.16 -25.69
C ASP A 363 -12.53 20.38 -26.98
N VAL A 364 -12.74 21.54 -27.62
CA VAL A 364 -12.26 21.81 -28.99
C VAL A 364 -10.74 21.98 -29.07
N ASP A 365 -10.08 22.40 -28.00
CA ASP A 365 -8.64 22.65 -27.96
C ASP A 365 -7.81 21.56 -27.26
N GLU A 366 -8.47 20.52 -26.75
CA GLU A 366 -7.91 19.31 -26.14
C GLU A 366 -7.13 19.57 -24.83
N ASP A 367 -7.55 20.55 -24.02
CA ASP A 367 -6.93 20.85 -22.73
C ASP A 367 -7.51 20.06 -21.55
N GLY A 368 -8.60 19.31 -21.79
CA GLY A 368 -9.28 18.48 -20.81
C GLY A 368 -10.37 19.21 -20.03
N TYR A 369 -10.66 20.46 -20.37
CA TYR A 369 -11.85 21.19 -19.97
C TYR A 369 -12.75 21.38 -21.18
N GLY A 370 -14.07 21.37 -20.94
CA GLY A 370 -15.02 21.57 -22.02
C GLY A 370 -15.99 22.69 -21.69
N ASN A 371 -16.70 23.15 -22.70
CA ASN A 371 -17.62 24.27 -22.56
C ASN A 371 -19.02 23.84 -22.05
N SER A 372 -19.44 24.35 -20.88
CA SER A 372 -20.77 24.05 -20.29
C SER A 372 -21.96 24.44 -21.16
N GLU A 373 -21.81 25.35 -22.12
CA GLU A 373 -22.88 25.73 -23.06
C GLU A 373 -23.09 24.68 -24.17
N PHE A 374 -22.13 23.77 -24.37
CA PHE A 374 -22.15 22.74 -25.41
C PHE A 374 -22.01 21.33 -24.83
N PRO A 375 -23.00 20.86 -24.04
CA PRO A 375 -23.03 19.47 -23.62
C PRO A 375 -23.25 18.57 -24.84
N VAL A 376 -22.51 17.48 -24.88
CA VAL A 376 -22.57 16.45 -25.91
C VAL A 376 -22.82 15.09 -25.28
N ASN A 377 -23.31 14.15 -26.09
CA ASN A 377 -23.41 12.77 -25.66
C ASN A 377 -22.01 12.14 -25.75
N GLY A 378 -21.34 11.93 -24.60
CA GLY A 378 -20.05 11.25 -24.54
C GLY A 378 -20.07 9.77 -24.98
N CYS A 379 -21.26 9.21 -25.22
CA CYS A 379 -21.46 7.88 -25.78
C CYS A 379 -21.76 7.88 -27.28
N ASP A 380 -21.77 9.02 -27.96
CA ASP A 380 -22.02 9.09 -29.40
C ASP A 380 -20.79 8.59 -30.19
N PRO A 381 -20.86 7.43 -30.86
CA PRO A 381 -19.72 6.90 -31.63
C PRO A 381 -19.46 7.68 -32.93
N GLU A 382 -20.37 8.55 -33.36
CA GLU A 382 -20.18 9.46 -34.49
C GLU A 382 -19.51 10.78 -34.07
N LEU A 383 -19.26 10.98 -32.77
CA LEU A 383 -18.53 12.14 -32.28
C LEU A 383 -17.05 12.02 -32.64
N GLU A 384 -16.63 12.81 -33.64
CA GLU A 384 -15.23 12.90 -34.08
C GLU A 384 -14.41 13.89 -33.23
N ASP A 385 -15.09 14.75 -32.48
CA ASP A 385 -14.49 15.82 -31.68
C ASP A 385 -14.17 15.33 -30.26
N SER A 386 -13.12 15.89 -29.65
CA SER A 386 -12.72 15.64 -28.26
C SER A 386 -13.76 16.15 -27.26
N VAL A 387 -13.82 15.50 -26.10
CA VAL A 387 -14.74 15.84 -25.02
C VAL A 387 -14.09 15.78 -23.65
N ALA A 388 -14.56 16.64 -22.76
CA ALA A 388 -14.22 16.66 -21.34
C ALA A 388 -15.45 16.35 -20.47
N PHE A 389 -15.23 15.78 -19.29
CA PHE A 389 -16.30 15.51 -18.31
C PHE A 389 -16.53 16.67 -17.33
N ASN A 390 -15.80 17.77 -17.52
CA ASN A 390 -16.00 19.01 -16.81
C ASN A 390 -16.40 20.09 -17.84
N GLY A 391 -17.33 20.97 -17.46
CA GLY A 391 -17.92 21.98 -18.35
C GLY A 391 -17.45 23.40 -18.04
N GLN A 392 -16.24 23.56 -17.50
CA GLN A 392 -15.83 24.80 -16.85
C GLN A 392 -14.93 25.69 -17.70
N ASP A 393 -14.74 25.34 -18.97
CA ASP A 393 -13.92 26.11 -19.90
C ASP A 393 -14.58 27.46 -20.24
N CYS A 394 -13.81 28.54 -20.12
CA CYS A 394 -14.25 29.89 -20.52
C CYS A 394 -13.88 30.25 -21.96
N ASN A 395 -12.97 29.52 -22.61
CA ASN A 395 -12.64 29.62 -24.03
C ASN A 395 -12.08 28.31 -24.63
N ASP A 396 -13.01 27.44 -25.03
CA ASP A 396 -12.79 26.13 -25.71
C ASP A 396 -11.95 26.14 -27.00
N GLU A 397 -11.57 27.32 -27.52
CA GLU A 397 -10.70 27.43 -28.70
C GLU A 397 -9.23 27.75 -28.33
N ASP A 398 -8.90 27.87 -27.05
CA ASP A 398 -7.58 28.24 -26.53
C ASP A 398 -7.18 27.44 -25.28
N ALA A 399 -6.38 26.39 -25.49
CA ALA A 399 -5.88 25.47 -24.46
C ALA A 399 -5.02 26.10 -23.35
N THR A 400 -4.89 27.43 -23.32
CA THR A 400 -4.29 28.19 -22.22
C THR A 400 -5.32 28.84 -21.30
N MET A 401 -6.61 28.68 -21.58
CA MET A 401 -7.73 29.35 -20.92
C MET A 401 -8.68 28.34 -20.25
N TYR A 402 -8.37 27.92 -19.04
CA TYR A 402 -9.18 26.94 -18.30
C TYR A 402 -9.06 27.15 -16.79
N PRO A 403 -10.00 26.62 -15.97
CA PRO A 403 -9.93 26.72 -14.52
C PRO A 403 -8.57 26.36 -13.91
N GLY A 404 -7.93 27.36 -13.29
CA GLY A 404 -6.62 27.19 -12.64
C GLY A 404 -5.42 27.13 -13.61
N ALA A 405 -5.58 27.61 -14.84
CA ALA A 405 -4.47 27.81 -15.76
C ALA A 405 -3.42 28.77 -15.16
N VAL A 406 -2.18 28.62 -15.62
CA VAL A 406 -1.09 29.53 -15.23
C VAL A 406 -1.29 30.86 -15.96
N GLY A 407 -1.14 31.99 -15.25
CA GLY A 407 -1.29 33.32 -15.84
C GLY A 407 -0.43 33.56 -17.08
N THR A 408 -1.03 34.15 -18.11
CA THR A 408 -0.41 34.38 -19.43
C THR A 408 0.18 35.78 -19.62
N PHE A 409 0.02 36.68 -18.64
CA PHE A 409 0.45 38.09 -18.73
C PHE A 409 -0.14 38.85 -19.95
N SER A 410 -1.33 38.43 -20.42
CA SER A 410 -1.94 38.93 -21.66
C SER A 410 -3.03 39.99 -21.44
N GLY A 411 -3.36 40.28 -20.18
CA GLY A 411 -4.47 41.15 -19.77
C GLY A 411 -5.84 40.47 -19.88
N ILE A 412 -5.87 39.14 -19.95
CA ILE A 412 -7.06 38.31 -20.08
C ILE A 412 -7.07 37.35 -18.89
N ASP A 413 -8.24 37.20 -18.27
CA ASP A 413 -8.54 36.16 -17.27
C ASP A 413 -8.51 34.80 -17.98
N ASN A 414 -7.43 34.05 -17.79
CA ASN A 414 -7.20 32.77 -18.42
C ASN A 414 -7.39 31.60 -17.45
N ASP A 415 -7.56 31.85 -16.15
CA ASP A 415 -7.91 30.82 -15.18
C ASP A 415 -9.43 30.69 -14.93
N CYS A 416 -10.24 31.44 -15.69
CA CYS A 416 -11.69 31.44 -15.68
C CYS A 416 -12.32 31.79 -14.32
N ASN A 417 -11.63 32.55 -13.48
CA ASN A 417 -12.11 32.91 -12.14
C ASN A 417 -12.91 34.23 -12.10
N THR A 418 -13.09 34.90 -13.25
CA THR A 418 -13.77 36.20 -13.47
C THR A 418 -12.99 37.44 -13.05
N ILE A 419 -11.71 37.29 -12.71
CA ILE A 419 -10.83 38.33 -12.19
C ILE A 419 -9.51 38.25 -12.94
N VAL A 420 -9.01 39.39 -13.45
CA VAL A 420 -7.63 39.47 -13.95
C VAL A 420 -6.68 39.64 -12.77
N GLU A 421 -5.83 38.66 -12.52
CA GLU A 421 -4.85 38.63 -11.44
C GLU A 421 -3.46 39.14 -11.87
N PHE A 422 -2.52 39.20 -10.92
CA PHE A 422 -1.18 39.78 -11.14
C PHE A 422 -0.36 39.02 -12.20
N ASP A 423 -0.52 37.70 -12.28
CA ASP A 423 0.13 36.85 -13.28
C ASP A 423 -0.59 36.85 -14.65
N GLU A 424 -1.71 37.55 -14.76
CA GLU A 424 -2.48 37.73 -15.99
C GLU A 424 -2.39 39.16 -16.54
N GLU A 425 -2.00 40.13 -15.72
CA GLU A 425 -1.86 41.53 -16.12
C GLU A 425 -0.75 41.73 -17.16
N ILE A 426 -0.97 42.66 -18.11
CA ILE A 426 0.05 43.03 -19.10
C ILE A 426 1.22 43.72 -18.39
N PRO A 427 2.46 43.19 -18.48
CA PRO A 427 3.60 43.80 -17.82
C PRO A 427 3.99 45.09 -18.55
N THR A 428 3.90 46.21 -17.84
CA THR A 428 4.46 47.50 -18.23
C THR A 428 5.79 47.69 -17.54
N TYR A 429 6.85 47.70 -18.34
CA TYR A 429 8.23 47.80 -17.87
C TYR A 429 8.63 49.26 -17.63
N GLY A 430 9.19 49.55 -16.45
CA GLY A 430 9.75 50.84 -16.07
C GLY A 430 10.20 50.83 -14.62
N CYS A 431 10.68 51.97 -14.10
CA CYS A 431 11.08 52.04 -12.70
C CYS A 431 9.86 52.09 -11.76
N THR A 432 9.75 51.12 -10.86
CA THR A 432 8.62 51.01 -9.91
C THR A 432 8.90 51.58 -8.51
N ASP A 433 10.13 52.05 -8.25
CA ASP A 433 10.51 52.65 -6.96
C ASP A 433 10.09 54.13 -6.90
N GLU A 434 9.12 54.47 -6.05
CA GLU A 434 8.64 55.85 -5.82
C GLU A 434 9.74 56.82 -5.37
N GLY A 435 10.85 56.31 -4.83
CA GLY A 435 12.01 57.09 -4.41
C GLY A 435 13.04 57.35 -5.52
N ALA A 436 12.89 56.74 -6.70
CA ALA A 436 13.78 56.96 -7.83
C ALA A 436 13.41 58.21 -8.63
N CYS A 437 14.41 58.85 -9.22
CA CYS A 437 14.26 60.07 -10.01
C CYS A 437 13.50 59.85 -11.33
N ASN A 438 13.48 58.62 -11.83
CA ASN A 438 12.77 58.20 -13.04
C ASN A 438 11.60 57.26 -12.75
N TYR A 439 11.01 57.34 -11.55
CA TYR A 439 9.79 56.59 -11.19
C TYR A 439 8.71 56.74 -12.27
N ASP A 440 8.17 55.61 -12.74
CA ASP A 440 7.10 55.54 -13.72
C ASP A 440 5.83 54.98 -13.07
N ILE A 441 4.82 55.84 -12.94
CA ILE A 441 3.52 55.47 -12.34
C ILE A 441 2.72 54.48 -13.17
N GLU A 442 3.04 54.33 -14.47
CA GLU A 442 2.37 53.37 -15.35
C GLU A 442 3.09 52.01 -15.37
N ALA A 443 4.28 51.88 -14.75
CA ALA A 443 5.02 50.63 -14.68
C ALA A 443 4.52 49.71 -13.53
N ASN A 444 4.22 48.45 -13.86
CA ASN A 444 3.87 47.41 -12.88
C ASN A 444 4.97 46.33 -12.74
N SER A 445 6.03 46.42 -13.56
CA SER A 445 7.16 45.50 -13.58
C SER A 445 8.48 46.27 -13.64
N ASP A 446 9.36 46.10 -12.65
CA ASP A 446 10.67 46.76 -12.64
C ASP A 446 11.58 46.21 -13.76
N ASP A 447 12.10 47.10 -14.59
CA ASP A 447 13.06 46.76 -15.66
C ASP A 447 14.52 47.02 -15.25
N GLY A 448 14.74 47.43 -14.00
CA GLY A 448 16.05 47.78 -13.47
C GLY A 448 16.58 49.12 -13.95
N SER A 449 15.72 49.97 -14.53
CA SER A 449 16.09 51.31 -14.99
C SER A 449 16.12 52.36 -13.88
N CYS A 450 15.70 52.04 -12.64
CA CYS A 450 15.65 52.99 -11.53
C CYS A 450 16.99 53.69 -11.28
N GLU A 451 16.98 55.03 -11.26
CA GLU A 451 18.14 55.87 -10.98
C GLU A 451 17.84 56.90 -9.89
N TYR A 452 18.87 57.23 -9.11
CA TYR A 452 18.75 58.04 -7.89
C TYR A 452 19.67 59.26 -7.91
N GLU A 453 20.41 59.48 -8.99
CA GLU A 453 21.47 60.49 -9.03
C GLU A 453 21.01 61.77 -9.72
N SER A 454 20.11 61.70 -10.70
CA SER A 454 19.77 62.87 -11.53
C SER A 454 18.97 63.95 -10.77
N CYS A 455 18.23 63.54 -9.75
CA CYS A 455 17.45 64.39 -8.85
C CYS A 455 18.01 64.42 -7.42
N SER A 456 19.27 64.02 -7.25
CA SER A 456 20.00 64.15 -5.99
C SER A 456 20.53 65.58 -5.81
N GLY A 457 20.43 66.12 -4.60
CA GLY A 457 20.93 67.45 -4.25
C GLY A 457 20.53 67.88 -2.85
N CYS A 458 20.85 69.13 -2.47
CA CYS A 458 20.43 69.66 -1.19
C CYS A 458 18.93 69.96 -1.16
N THR A 459 18.17 69.24 -0.34
CA THR A 459 16.71 69.39 -0.18
C THR A 459 16.30 70.33 0.95
N ASP A 460 17.26 70.87 1.72
CA ASP A 460 16.98 71.75 2.84
C ASP A 460 16.85 73.22 2.37
N PRO A 461 15.67 73.86 2.49
CA PRO A 461 15.47 75.25 2.06
C PRO A 461 16.26 76.28 2.88
N LEU A 462 16.86 75.88 4.01
CA LEU A 462 17.72 76.73 4.84
C LEU A 462 19.20 76.68 4.42
N ALA A 463 19.59 75.76 3.53
CA ALA A 463 20.95 75.66 3.03
C ALA A 463 21.22 76.71 1.93
N ILE A 464 22.45 77.21 1.86
CA ILE A 464 22.84 78.21 0.85
C ILE A 464 22.90 77.63 -0.57
N ASN A 465 22.99 76.31 -0.69
CA ASN A 465 22.98 75.57 -1.94
C ASN A 465 21.73 74.70 -2.11
N TYR A 466 20.63 75.06 -1.45
CA TYR A 466 19.31 74.44 -1.65
C TYR A 466 18.97 74.32 -3.15
N ASN A 467 18.59 73.11 -3.58
CA ASN A 467 18.12 72.83 -4.92
C ASN A 467 16.62 72.44 -4.89
N PRO A 468 15.71 73.29 -5.41
CA PRO A 468 14.28 72.97 -5.44
C PRO A 468 13.89 71.85 -6.42
N GLU A 469 14.80 71.43 -7.31
CA GLU A 469 14.61 70.29 -8.22
C GLU A 469 15.13 68.97 -7.62
N ALA A 470 15.80 69.02 -6.46
CA ALA A 470 16.26 67.82 -5.76
C ALA A 470 15.10 67.15 -5.00
N LEU A 471 14.93 65.86 -5.22
CA LEU A 471 13.99 65.01 -4.48
C LEU A 471 14.70 64.12 -3.46
N ILE A 472 16.00 63.85 -3.69
CA ILE A 472 16.81 62.95 -2.89
C ILE A 472 17.95 63.76 -2.21
N PRO A 473 18.08 63.73 -0.88
CA PRO A 473 19.18 64.42 -0.19
C PRO A 473 20.51 63.70 -0.44
N ASP A 474 21.48 64.43 -1.00
CA ASP A 474 22.83 63.91 -1.31
C ASP A 474 23.90 64.30 -0.27
N ASN A 475 23.46 64.87 0.87
CA ASN A 475 24.31 65.48 1.89
C ASN A 475 25.22 66.61 1.38
N SER A 476 24.91 67.23 0.24
CA SER A 476 25.66 68.39 -0.25
C SER A 476 25.33 69.70 0.48
N CYS A 477 24.29 69.74 1.33
CA CYS A 477 23.81 70.98 1.95
C CYS A 477 24.91 71.75 2.70
N GLU A 478 25.15 72.98 2.26
CA GLU A 478 26.08 73.93 2.86
C GLU A 478 25.30 74.95 3.68
N TYR A 479 25.79 75.26 4.88
CA TYR A 479 25.22 76.29 5.77
C TYR A 479 26.31 77.31 6.09
N LEU A 480 25.95 78.59 6.08
CA LEU A 480 26.90 79.66 6.46
C LEU A 480 27.13 79.60 7.97
N GLU A 481 28.40 79.70 8.41
CA GLU A 481 28.81 79.65 9.82
C GLU A 481 27.92 80.50 10.74
N CYS A 482 27.57 79.92 11.90
CA CYS A 482 26.43 80.27 12.75
C CYS A 482 26.17 81.76 13.01
N PHE A 483 25.28 82.34 12.21
CA PHE A 483 24.95 83.76 12.27
C PHE A 483 24.31 84.19 13.61
N GLY A 484 23.69 83.28 14.37
CA GLY A 484 22.99 83.58 15.62
C GLY A 484 23.67 83.12 16.92
N ASP A 485 24.88 82.54 16.88
CA ASP A 485 25.65 82.17 18.08
C ASP A 485 26.52 83.35 18.54
N PHE A 486 25.91 84.26 19.29
CA PHE A 486 26.58 85.48 19.73
C PHE A 486 27.58 85.25 20.86
N ASN A 487 27.45 84.15 21.60
CA ASN A 487 28.37 83.83 22.69
C ASN A 487 29.53 82.89 22.26
N ASN A 488 29.46 82.36 21.03
CA ASN A 488 30.40 81.42 20.42
C ASN A 488 30.57 80.10 21.19
N ASP A 489 29.51 79.57 21.80
CA ASP A 489 29.53 78.27 22.50
C ASP A 489 29.16 77.08 21.60
N GLY A 490 28.91 77.34 20.32
CA GLY A 490 28.56 76.35 19.32
C GLY A 490 27.09 75.99 19.34
N ALA A 491 26.21 76.78 19.96
CA ALA A 491 24.77 76.56 19.91
C ALA A 491 23.98 77.86 19.99
N ILE A 492 22.86 77.94 19.28
CA ILE A 492 21.95 79.09 19.37
C ILE A 492 20.94 78.82 20.48
N THR A 493 21.15 79.39 21.65
CA THR A 493 20.34 79.10 22.85
C THR A 493 19.70 80.35 23.45
N VAL A 494 19.03 80.20 24.60
CA VAL A 494 18.54 81.33 25.39
C VAL A 494 19.65 82.34 25.65
N ALA A 495 20.90 81.89 25.80
CA ALA A 495 22.03 82.77 26.08
C ALA A 495 22.23 83.78 24.93
N ASP A 496 22.16 83.34 23.69
CA ASP A 496 22.34 84.17 22.49
C ASP A 496 21.15 85.09 22.26
N LEU A 497 19.94 84.56 22.45
CA LEU A 497 18.72 85.36 22.43
C LEU A 497 18.76 86.50 23.47
N LEU A 498 19.28 86.23 24.66
CA LEU A 498 19.44 87.26 25.70
C LEU A 498 20.50 88.30 25.32
N ILE A 499 21.56 87.90 24.60
CA ILE A 499 22.57 88.82 24.09
C ILE A 499 21.98 89.76 23.04
N LEU A 500 21.16 89.24 22.11
CA LEU A 500 20.43 90.07 21.14
C LEU A 500 19.45 91.02 21.83
N LEU A 501 18.64 90.51 22.77
CA LEU A 501 17.66 91.33 23.49
C LEU A 501 18.30 92.40 24.38
N ALA A 502 19.51 92.16 24.91
CA ALA A 502 20.25 93.16 25.67
C ALA A 502 20.67 94.36 24.81
N SER A 503 20.86 94.14 23.51
CA SER A 503 21.22 95.17 22.52
C SER A 503 20.00 95.71 21.78
N PHE A 504 18.78 95.32 22.14
CA PHE A 504 17.57 95.71 21.42
C PHE A 504 17.37 97.23 21.42
N GLY A 505 17.21 97.80 20.23
CA GLY A 505 17.16 99.26 20.01
C GLY A 505 18.54 99.93 19.90
N CYS A 506 19.62 99.17 19.75
CA CYS A 506 20.94 99.68 19.37
C CYS A 506 20.89 100.24 17.93
N GLU A 507 21.52 101.40 17.71
CA GLU A 507 21.68 102.04 16.39
C GLU A 507 23.18 102.33 16.16
N GLY A 508 23.78 101.70 15.15
CA GLY A 508 25.18 101.89 14.73
C GLY A 508 26.21 101.04 15.46
N ASP A 509 26.93 100.20 14.71
CA ASP A 509 28.01 99.29 15.15
C ASP A 509 27.55 98.26 16.22
N CYS A 510 26.38 97.65 15.97
CA CYS A 510 25.75 96.69 16.87
C CYS A 510 26.15 95.24 16.49
N ASN A 511 26.89 94.57 17.37
CA ASN A 511 27.42 93.22 17.11
C ASN A 511 26.36 92.09 17.05
N THR A 512 25.08 92.41 17.24
CA THR A 512 23.97 91.44 17.27
C THR A 512 22.86 91.78 16.27
N ASP A 513 23.19 92.60 15.27
CA ASP A 513 22.34 92.89 14.11
C ASP A 513 22.47 91.73 13.11
N LEU A 514 21.40 90.95 12.96
CA LEU A 514 21.36 89.77 12.09
C LEU A 514 20.92 90.12 10.68
N THR A 515 20.14 91.19 10.54
CA THR A 515 19.63 91.66 9.26
C THR A 515 20.60 92.58 8.53
N ASN A 516 21.67 93.00 9.22
CA ASN A 516 22.71 93.94 8.77
C ASN A 516 22.11 95.28 8.29
N ASP A 517 21.06 95.75 8.98
CA ASP A 517 20.41 97.03 8.68
C ASP A 517 20.89 98.19 9.58
N ASP A 518 21.97 97.95 10.33
CA ASP A 518 22.63 98.78 11.32
C ASP A 518 21.79 99.04 12.60
N VAL A 519 20.69 98.30 12.79
CA VAL A 519 19.77 98.43 13.94
C VAL A 519 19.41 97.06 14.51
N VAL A 520 19.42 96.91 15.83
CA VAL A 520 18.88 95.69 16.47
C VAL A 520 17.40 95.89 16.75
N SER A 521 16.55 95.22 15.97
CA SER A 521 15.10 95.40 15.96
C SER A 521 14.33 94.07 16.09
N VAL A 522 13.00 94.14 15.93
CA VAL A 522 12.14 92.94 15.89
C VAL A 522 12.54 92.02 14.72
N ALA A 523 13.10 92.56 13.64
CA ALA A 523 13.52 91.75 12.50
C ALA A 523 14.64 90.79 12.89
N ASP A 524 15.66 91.27 13.61
CA ASP A 524 16.76 90.44 14.13
C ASP A 524 16.27 89.42 15.16
N LEU A 525 15.30 89.81 15.99
CA LEU A 525 14.65 88.88 16.93
C LEU A 525 13.94 87.73 16.20
N LEU A 526 13.32 87.98 15.05
CA LEU A 526 12.65 86.93 14.28
C LEU A 526 13.66 86.00 13.61
N GLU A 527 14.78 86.55 13.13
CA GLU A 527 15.86 85.75 12.54
C GLU A 527 16.49 84.80 13.57
N ILE A 528 16.84 85.28 14.78
CA ILE A 528 17.40 84.37 15.80
C ILE A 528 16.41 83.30 16.26
N LEU A 529 15.11 83.59 16.24
CA LEU A 529 14.07 82.61 16.61
C LEU A 529 13.86 81.55 15.53
N ALA A 530 14.11 81.86 14.25
CA ALA A 530 14.02 80.90 13.16
C ALA A 530 15.09 79.80 13.26
N VAL A 531 16.25 80.14 13.81
CA VAL A 531 17.39 79.23 14.01
C VAL A 531 17.62 78.85 15.48
N TYR A 532 16.67 79.16 16.36
CA TYR A 532 16.82 78.90 17.79
C TYR A 532 16.86 77.39 18.10
N GLY A 533 17.86 76.97 18.87
CA GLY A 533 18.07 75.58 19.28
C GLY A 533 18.93 74.76 18.32
N THR A 534 19.47 75.37 17.25
CA THR A 534 20.44 74.69 16.38
C THR A 534 21.80 74.58 17.08
N GLN A 535 22.50 73.47 16.83
CA GLN A 535 23.91 73.31 17.19
C GLN A 535 24.76 73.65 15.97
N CYS A 536 25.84 74.38 16.21
CA CYS A 536 26.81 74.80 15.21
C CYS A 536 27.90 73.73 15.14
N GLU A 537 27.98 73.00 14.03
CA GLU A 537 29.11 72.09 13.73
C GLU A 537 30.14 72.74 12.81
#